data_AF-A0A959EEM2-F1
#
_entry.id   AF-A0A959EEM2-F1
#
_cell.length_a   1.000
_cell.length_b   1.000
_cell.length_c   1.000
_cell.angle_alpha   90.00
_cell.angle_beta   90.00
_cell.angle_gamma   90.00
#
_symmetry.space_group_name_H-M   'P 1'
#
loop_
_entity.id
_entity.type
_entity.pdbx_description
1 polymer ?
#
loop_
_entity_poly.entity_id
_entity_poly.type
_entity_poly.pdbx_seq_one_letter_code
_entity_poly.pdbx_strand_id
1 'polypeptide(L)'
;MDRAVSDTIQRRRFWKQLSFWLAGLSLLMLGLVAFRYALRTSIKRSELRTAVAERGSIIQTLAANGLVLPEFEEVITAPVTTDIEDILVTEGTEVTGGQPLLELGRQELEAEVGRLQDELSLKRNSISKLRLELSRSLFDLQVRDSIKALGISSLEAALDNARRLKRVGGATQEQVEQAELELLVARLEKRQLENELATKQQSIQAELRESELEAQIRERSLREREKKLAQTVLTARRPGVVTWINKQVGASVREGEQVC
;
A
#
# COMPACT_ATOMS: atom_id res chain seq x y z
N MET A 1 -42.74 119.49 -82.37
CA MET A 1 -41.35 119.64 -82.84
C MET A 1 -40.46 119.65 -81.60
N ASP A 2 -39.56 118.67 -81.54
CA ASP A 2 -38.64 118.40 -80.43
C ASP A 2 -37.54 119.46 -80.26
N ARG A 3 -37.09 119.64 -79.00
CA ARG A 3 -35.70 120.00 -78.67
C ARG A 3 -35.37 119.59 -77.22
N ALA A 4 -34.17 119.01 -77.06
CA ALA A 4 -33.69 118.24 -75.92
C ALA A 4 -32.65 118.99 -75.03
N VAL A 5 -32.20 118.28 -73.96
CA VAL A 5 -31.00 118.47 -73.10
C VAL A 5 -31.30 119.20 -71.76
N SER A 6 -30.96 118.69 -70.56
CA SER A 6 -29.62 118.26 -70.10
C SER A 6 -29.58 117.22 -68.95
N ASP A 7 -28.54 116.38 -69.01
CA ASP A 7 -28.28 115.17 -68.22
C ASP A 7 -27.18 115.35 -67.14
N THR A 8 -27.24 116.40 -66.32
CA THR A 8 -26.11 116.81 -65.46
C THR A 8 -26.26 116.52 -63.96
N ILE A 9 -27.29 115.78 -63.51
CA ILE A 9 -27.52 115.56 -62.07
C ILE A 9 -27.36 114.09 -61.61
N GLN A 10 -27.31 113.10 -62.52
CA GLN A 10 -27.29 111.68 -62.11
C GLN A 10 -25.91 111.12 -61.69
N ARG A 11 -24.77 111.68 -62.15
CA ARG A 11 -23.43 111.12 -61.84
C ARG A 11 -22.92 111.39 -60.40
N ARG A 12 -23.34 112.45 -59.72
CA ARG A 12 -22.84 112.78 -58.36
C ARG A 12 -23.41 111.91 -57.24
N ARG A 13 -24.62 111.35 -57.41
CA ARG A 13 -25.24 110.43 -56.43
C ARG A 13 -24.73 109.01 -56.57
N PHE A 14 -24.55 108.53 -57.81
CA PHE A 14 -24.03 107.18 -58.08
C PHE A 14 -22.59 106.99 -57.58
N TRP A 15 -21.68 107.96 -57.76
CA TRP A 15 -20.30 107.87 -57.27
C TRP A 15 -20.19 107.99 -55.73
N LYS A 16 -21.10 108.75 -55.07
CA LYS A 16 -21.19 108.79 -53.60
C LYS A 16 -21.74 107.49 -53.01
N GLN A 17 -22.71 106.84 -53.67
CA GLN A 17 -23.21 105.53 -53.27
C GLN A 17 -22.19 104.42 -53.52
N LEU A 18 -21.44 104.46 -54.63
CA LEU A 18 -20.38 103.50 -54.92
C LEU A 18 -19.22 103.61 -53.93
N SER A 19 -18.83 104.83 -53.54
CA SER A 19 -17.83 105.06 -52.48
C SER A 19 -18.29 104.56 -51.11
N PHE A 20 -19.58 104.66 -50.79
CA PHE A 20 -20.16 104.11 -49.56
C PHE A 20 -20.16 102.57 -49.58
N TRP A 21 -20.48 101.96 -50.72
CA TRP A 21 -20.41 100.51 -50.91
C TRP A 21 -18.97 99.97 -50.84
N LEU A 22 -17.99 100.67 -51.43
CA LEU A 22 -16.58 100.30 -51.39
C LEU A 22 -16.00 100.43 -49.97
N ALA A 23 -16.36 101.49 -49.23
CA ALA A 23 -16.00 101.64 -47.83
C ALA A 23 -16.62 100.54 -46.95
N GLY A 24 -17.88 100.19 -47.19
CA GLY A 24 -18.55 99.06 -46.53
C GLY A 24 -17.90 97.72 -46.81
N LEU A 25 -17.52 97.46 -48.08
CA LEU A 25 -16.83 96.23 -48.47
C LEU A 25 -15.43 96.13 -47.85
N SER A 26 -14.69 97.24 -47.79
CA SER A 26 -13.38 97.30 -47.13
C SER A 26 -13.48 97.03 -45.62
N LEU A 27 -14.52 97.57 -44.96
CA LEU A 27 -14.76 97.33 -43.53
C LEU A 27 -15.10 95.85 -43.28
N LEU A 28 -15.89 95.26 -44.16
CA LEU A 28 -16.29 93.86 -44.10
C LEU A 28 -15.10 92.92 -44.32
N MET A 29 -14.20 93.25 -45.24
CA MET A 29 -12.98 92.50 -45.51
C MET A 29 -11.99 92.57 -44.33
N LEU A 30 -11.81 93.76 -43.74
CA LEU A 30 -11.02 93.95 -42.53
C LEU A 30 -11.59 93.15 -41.35
N GLY A 31 -12.92 93.15 -41.20
CA GLY A 31 -13.63 92.37 -40.20
C GLY A 31 -13.39 90.87 -40.37
N LEU A 32 -13.39 90.37 -41.61
CA LEU A 32 -13.15 88.95 -41.93
C LEU A 32 -11.71 88.52 -41.62
N VAL A 33 -10.72 89.37 -41.89
CA VAL A 33 -9.31 89.10 -41.57
C VAL A 33 -9.08 89.12 -40.06
N ALA A 34 -9.65 90.09 -39.35
CA ALA A 34 -9.60 90.17 -37.89
C ALA A 34 -10.27 88.96 -37.23
N PHE A 35 -11.42 88.52 -37.76
CA PHE A 35 -12.12 87.33 -37.31
C PHE A 35 -11.28 86.06 -37.53
N ARG A 36 -10.64 85.92 -38.69
CA ARG A 36 -9.76 84.77 -38.98
C ARG A 36 -8.54 84.72 -38.06
N TYR A 37 -8.01 85.88 -37.64
CA TYR A 37 -6.90 85.94 -36.68
C TYR A 37 -7.36 85.60 -35.25
N ALA A 38 -8.56 86.03 -34.85
CA ALA A 38 -9.16 85.71 -33.55
C ALA A 38 -9.52 84.22 -33.41
N LEU A 39 -9.82 83.53 -34.52
CA LEU A 39 -10.07 82.08 -34.54
C LEU A 39 -8.80 81.22 -34.57
N ARG A 40 -7.60 81.78 -34.46
CA ARG A 40 -6.39 80.96 -34.24
C ARG A 40 -6.44 80.35 -32.84
N THR A 41 -6.84 79.08 -32.78
CA THR A 41 -6.85 78.29 -31.55
C THR A 41 -5.43 78.16 -31.00
N SER A 42 -5.10 78.97 -30.00
CA SER A 42 -3.81 78.93 -29.30
C SER A 42 -4.03 78.34 -27.91
N ILE A 43 -3.44 77.18 -27.66
CA ILE A 43 -3.56 76.49 -26.37
C ILE A 43 -2.48 77.02 -25.41
N LYS A 44 -2.88 77.38 -24.18
CA LYS A 44 -1.96 77.89 -23.17
C LYS A 44 -1.13 76.75 -22.60
N ARG A 45 0.19 76.93 -22.43
CA ARG A 45 1.07 75.89 -21.83
C ARG A 45 0.62 75.43 -20.44
N SER A 46 -0.11 76.26 -19.69
CA SER A 46 -0.67 75.90 -18.38
C SER A 46 -1.80 74.86 -18.44
N GLU A 47 -2.41 74.66 -19.61
CA GLU A 47 -3.41 73.60 -19.83
C GLU A 47 -2.74 72.26 -20.18
N LEU A 48 -1.42 72.24 -20.38
CA LEU A 48 -0.65 71.02 -20.67
C LEU A 48 -0.07 70.44 -19.38
N ARG A 49 -0.62 69.30 -18.93
CA ARG A 49 -0.04 68.51 -17.83
C ARG A 49 1.13 67.70 -18.38
N THR A 50 2.34 68.08 -18.01
CA THR A 50 3.58 67.36 -18.35
C THR A 50 4.26 66.83 -17.09
N ALA A 51 4.95 65.70 -17.21
CA ALA A 51 5.75 65.09 -16.15
C ALA A 51 7.09 64.62 -16.74
N VAL A 52 8.13 64.57 -15.92
CA VAL A 52 9.47 64.09 -16.32
C VAL A 52 9.45 62.56 -16.31
N ALA A 53 9.86 61.94 -17.42
CA ALA A 53 9.95 60.48 -17.50
C ALA A 53 11.27 60.00 -16.89
N GLU A 54 11.18 59.09 -15.93
CA GLU A 54 12.34 58.44 -15.29
C GLU A 54 12.48 57.00 -15.79
N ARG A 55 13.73 56.51 -15.87
CA ARG A 55 14.01 55.12 -16.21
C ARG A 55 14.12 54.31 -14.91
N GLY A 56 13.27 53.31 -14.76
CA GLY A 56 13.27 52.39 -13.62
C GLY A 56 12.64 51.05 -13.99
N SER A 57 12.80 50.05 -13.13
CA SER A 57 12.15 48.74 -13.29
C SER A 57 10.64 48.88 -13.14
N ILE A 58 9.89 48.48 -14.16
CA ILE A 58 8.43 48.40 -14.12
C ILE A 58 8.06 46.99 -13.67
N ILE A 59 7.45 46.86 -12.50
CA ILE A 59 6.94 45.59 -12.01
C ILE A 59 5.49 45.47 -12.45
N GLN A 60 5.20 44.49 -13.29
CA GLN A 60 3.83 44.17 -13.69
C GLN A 60 3.35 42.97 -12.88
N THR A 61 2.51 43.23 -11.88
CA THR A 61 1.87 42.18 -11.08
C THR A 61 0.68 41.62 -11.86
N LEU A 62 0.77 40.37 -12.27
CA LEU A 62 -0.36 39.62 -12.82
C LEU A 62 -1.04 38.86 -11.68
N ALA A 63 -2.31 39.15 -11.42
CA ALA A 63 -3.11 38.35 -10.51
C ALA A 63 -3.41 37.01 -11.17
N ALA A 64 -2.96 35.92 -10.57
CA ALA A 64 -3.24 34.55 -11.00
C ALA A 64 -3.84 33.78 -9.83
N ASN A 65 -4.81 32.92 -10.13
CA ASN A 65 -5.38 32.01 -9.14
C ASN A 65 -4.68 30.66 -9.26
N GLY A 66 -4.35 30.05 -8.12
CA GLY A 66 -3.76 28.72 -8.05
C GLY A 66 -4.40 27.92 -6.92
N LEU A 67 -4.49 26.61 -7.09
CA LEU A 67 -4.89 25.68 -6.04
C LEU A 67 -3.63 25.23 -5.29
N VAL A 68 -3.62 25.36 -3.96
CA VAL A 68 -2.56 24.79 -3.13
C VAL A 68 -2.96 23.35 -2.81
N LEU A 69 -2.13 22.41 -3.24
CA LEU A 69 -2.28 20.98 -2.96
C LEU A 69 -1.14 20.52 -2.05
N PRO A 70 -1.38 19.53 -1.19
CA PRO A 70 -0.31 18.89 -0.44
C PRO A 70 0.68 18.23 -1.40
N GLU A 71 1.97 18.24 -1.05
CA GLU A 71 2.99 17.55 -1.83
C GLU A 71 2.84 16.02 -1.74
N PHE A 72 2.37 15.52 -0.58
CA PHE A 72 2.12 14.10 -0.33
C PHE A 72 0.81 13.92 0.43
N GLU A 73 0.04 12.91 0.03
CA GLU A 73 -1.16 12.45 0.70
C GLU A 73 -1.04 10.93 0.89
N GLU A 74 -1.29 10.43 2.09
CA GLU A 74 -1.28 9.00 2.40
C GLU A 74 -2.65 8.63 2.96
N VAL A 75 -3.30 7.66 2.30
CA VAL A 75 -4.59 7.14 2.74
C VAL A 75 -4.36 5.88 3.58
N ILE A 76 -4.95 5.86 4.77
CA ILE A 76 -4.92 4.73 5.69
C ILE A 76 -6.22 3.97 5.53
N THR A 77 -6.08 2.66 5.32
CA THR A 77 -7.21 1.75 5.14
C THR A 77 -7.31 0.76 6.29
N ALA A 78 -8.51 0.24 6.51
CA ALA A 78 -8.75 -0.79 7.51
C ALA A 78 -8.08 -2.12 7.08
N PRO A 79 -7.26 -2.76 7.92
CA PRO A 79 -6.58 -4.02 7.60
C PRO A 79 -7.48 -5.26 7.75
N VAL A 80 -8.62 -5.10 8.41
CA VAL A 80 -9.60 -6.17 8.68
C VAL A 80 -11.01 -5.58 8.68
N THR A 81 -11.99 -6.39 8.32
CA THR A 81 -13.40 -6.02 8.43
C THR A 81 -13.83 -6.08 9.90
N THR A 82 -14.18 -4.95 10.49
CA THR A 82 -14.56 -4.82 11.91
C THR A 82 -15.23 -3.45 12.12
N ASP A 83 -15.65 -3.13 13.34
CA ASP A 83 -16.20 -1.85 13.74
C ASP A 83 -15.12 -0.89 14.28
N ILE A 84 -15.39 0.41 14.19
CA ILE A 84 -14.55 1.45 14.80
C ILE A 84 -14.89 1.51 16.30
N GLU A 85 -13.94 1.17 17.17
CA GLU A 85 -14.14 1.12 18.62
C GLU A 85 -13.92 2.50 19.25
N ASP A 86 -12.83 3.19 18.90
CA ASP A 86 -12.53 4.52 19.41
C ASP A 86 -11.73 5.38 18.42
N ILE A 87 -11.83 6.71 18.56
CA ILE A 87 -11.17 7.70 17.71
C ILE A 87 -10.30 8.60 18.59
N LEU A 88 -8.98 8.53 18.40
CA LEU A 88 -8.01 9.16 19.29
C LEU A 88 -7.60 10.57 18.85
N VAL A 89 -7.79 10.90 17.57
CA VAL A 89 -7.47 12.21 16.99
C VAL A 89 -8.55 12.70 16.04
N THR A 90 -8.55 14.01 15.82
CA THR A 90 -9.54 14.69 14.99
C THR A 90 -8.89 15.34 13.76
N GLU A 91 -9.70 15.61 12.75
CA GLU A 91 -9.28 16.31 11.53
C GLU A 91 -8.65 17.67 11.88
N GLY A 92 -7.59 18.03 11.18
CA GLY A 92 -6.79 19.23 11.42
C GLY A 92 -5.73 19.08 12.53
N THR A 93 -5.68 17.93 13.21
CA THR A 93 -4.64 17.65 14.22
C THR A 93 -3.32 17.31 13.55
N GLU A 94 -2.23 17.91 14.02
CA GLU A 94 -0.87 17.52 13.64
C GLU A 94 -0.47 16.27 14.41
N VAL A 95 0.01 15.25 13.69
CA VAL A 95 0.39 13.95 14.22
C VAL A 95 1.85 13.65 13.92
N THR A 96 2.47 12.86 14.78
CA THR A 96 3.84 12.37 14.61
C THR A 96 3.85 10.93 14.09
N GLY A 97 4.97 10.51 13.47
CA GLY A 97 5.11 9.11 13.02
C GLY A 97 5.02 8.13 14.19
N GLY A 98 4.13 7.15 14.08
CA GLY A 98 3.80 6.14 15.08
C GLY A 98 2.66 6.51 16.03
N GLN A 99 2.13 7.74 15.96
CA GLN A 99 1.03 8.17 16.82
C GLN A 99 -0.27 7.43 16.47
N PRO A 100 -0.99 6.86 17.45
CA PRO A 100 -2.24 6.16 17.20
C PRO A 100 -3.35 7.14 16.80
N LEU A 101 -4.13 6.75 15.80
CA LEU A 101 -5.15 7.57 15.15
C LEU A 101 -6.56 7.17 15.57
N LEU A 102 -6.85 5.87 15.45
CA LEU A 102 -8.11 5.25 15.83
C LEU A 102 -7.89 3.78 16.17
N GLU A 103 -8.82 3.21 16.93
CA GLU A 103 -8.83 1.82 17.34
C GLU A 103 -10.01 1.09 16.70
N LEU A 104 -9.73 -0.07 16.14
CA LEU A 104 -10.71 -0.98 15.56
C LEU A 104 -11.04 -2.11 16.53
N GLY A 105 -12.25 -2.65 16.45
CA GLY A 105 -12.77 -3.71 17.32
C GLY A 105 -11.83 -4.91 17.44
N ARG A 106 -11.40 -5.20 18.67
CA ARG A 106 -10.38 -6.24 18.95
C ARG A 106 -10.97 -7.56 19.41
N GLN A 107 -12.16 -7.55 20.00
CA GLN A 107 -12.69 -8.68 20.75
C GLN A 107 -12.81 -9.96 19.92
N GLU A 108 -13.33 -9.88 18.70
CA GLU A 108 -13.47 -11.04 17.81
C GLU A 108 -12.12 -11.60 17.37
N LEU A 109 -11.15 -10.72 17.12
CA LEU A 109 -9.80 -11.07 16.71
C LEU A 109 -9.02 -11.75 17.83
N GLU A 110 -9.13 -11.24 19.06
CA GLU A 110 -8.50 -11.82 20.24
C GLU A 110 -9.08 -13.20 20.55
N ALA A 111 -10.40 -13.36 20.46
CA ALA A 111 -11.05 -14.66 20.63
C ALA A 111 -10.57 -15.68 19.58
N GLU A 112 -10.42 -15.25 18.32
CA GLU A 112 -9.93 -16.12 17.25
C GLU A 112 -8.44 -16.49 17.43
N VAL A 113 -7.58 -15.54 17.81
CA VAL A 113 -6.18 -15.79 18.15
C VAL A 113 -6.09 -16.80 19.30
N GLY A 114 -6.89 -16.62 20.35
CA GLY A 114 -6.95 -17.57 21.47
C GLY A 114 -7.33 -18.99 21.01
N ARG A 115 -8.37 -19.12 20.17
CA ARG A 115 -8.77 -20.41 19.59
C ARG A 115 -7.64 -21.06 18.79
N LEU A 116 -6.98 -20.30 17.91
CA LEU A 116 -5.87 -20.80 17.09
C LEU A 116 -4.67 -21.24 17.96
N GLN A 117 -4.41 -20.53 19.05
CA GLN A 117 -3.35 -20.85 20.00
C GLN A 117 -3.65 -22.13 20.78
N ASP A 118 -4.90 -22.35 21.19
CA ASP A 118 -5.36 -23.60 21.79
C ASP A 118 -5.26 -24.78 20.81
N GLU A 119 -5.68 -24.59 19.56
CA GLU A 119 -5.56 -25.60 18.50
C GLU A 119 -4.10 -25.99 18.22
N LEU A 120 -3.18 -25.01 18.23
CA LEU A 120 -1.75 -25.27 18.08
C LEU A 120 -1.20 -26.03 19.29
N SER A 121 -1.64 -25.69 20.50
CA SER A 121 -1.24 -26.38 21.74
C SER A 121 -1.71 -27.83 21.75
N LEU A 122 -2.95 -28.10 21.33
CA LEU A 122 -3.47 -29.45 21.13
C LEU A 122 -2.65 -30.23 20.09
N LYS A 123 -2.29 -29.60 18.97
CA LYS A 123 -1.47 -30.24 17.93
C LYS A 123 -0.07 -30.57 18.44
N ARG A 124 0.58 -29.68 19.21
CA ARG A 124 1.89 -29.94 19.84
C ARG A 124 1.84 -31.09 20.85
N ASN A 125 0.78 -31.18 21.64
CA ASN A 125 0.55 -32.30 22.54
C ASN A 125 0.33 -33.61 21.77
N SER A 126 -0.42 -33.57 20.67
CA SER A 126 -0.62 -34.73 19.78
C SER A 126 0.70 -35.22 19.17
N ILE A 127 1.58 -34.31 18.71
CA ILE A 127 2.93 -34.66 18.22
C ILE A 127 3.75 -35.34 19.32
N SER A 128 3.71 -34.81 20.54
CA SER A 128 4.43 -35.39 21.68
C SER A 128 3.95 -36.81 22.00
N LYS A 129 2.62 -37.02 22.00
CA LYS A 129 2.01 -38.35 22.17
C LYS A 129 2.41 -39.30 21.05
N LEU A 130 2.31 -38.86 19.80
CA LEU A 130 2.70 -39.63 18.62
C LEU A 130 4.17 -40.05 18.70
N ARG A 131 5.07 -39.14 19.07
CA ARG A 131 6.49 -39.44 19.26
C ARG A 131 6.74 -40.53 20.29
N LEU A 132 6.01 -40.51 21.42
CA LEU A 132 6.10 -41.56 22.44
C LEU A 132 5.59 -42.90 21.92
N GLU A 133 4.45 -42.91 21.22
CA GLU A 133 3.87 -44.12 20.63
C GLU A 133 4.79 -44.74 19.58
N LEU A 134 5.35 -43.93 18.68
CA LEU A 134 6.30 -44.37 17.65
C LEU A 134 7.60 -44.87 18.26
N SER A 135 8.12 -44.18 19.29
CA SER A 135 9.33 -44.63 20.02
C SER A 135 9.11 -45.96 20.72
N ARG A 136 7.94 -46.17 21.34
CA ARG A 136 7.58 -47.45 21.96
C ARG A 136 7.48 -48.56 20.92
N SER A 137 6.81 -48.31 19.80
CA SER A 137 6.68 -49.29 18.72
C SER A 137 8.03 -49.69 18.13
N LEU A 138 8.95 -48.74 17.97
CA LEU A 138 10.32 -49.00 17.51
C LEU A 138 11.09 -49.85 18.52
N PHE A 139 11.00 -49.50 19.81
CA PHE A 139 11.65 -50.25 20.89
C PHE A 139 11.15 -51.70 20.96
N ASP A 140 9.84 -51.93 20.83
CA ASP A 140 9.27 -53.27 20.82
C ASP A 140 9.82 -54.13 19.66
N LEU A 141 10.03 -53.53 18.47
CA LEU A 141 10.66 -54.21 17.33
C LEU A 141 12.14 -54.53 17.59
N GLN A 142 12.89 -53.60 18.18
CA GLN A 142 14.30 -53.82 18.56
C GLN A 142 14.47 -54.94 19.59
N VAL A 143 13.56 -55.02 20.56
CA VAL A 143 13.53 -56.10 21.54
C VAL A 143 13.26 -57.44 20.84
N ARG A 144 12.30 -57.50 19.91
CA ARG A 144 12.03 -58.72 19.12
C ARG A 144 13.24 -59.14 18.29
N ASP A 145 13.94 -58.20 17.67
CA ASP A 145 15.17 -58.48 16.91
C ASP A 145 16.26 -59.07 17.80
N SER A 146 16.45 -58.50 19.00
CA SER A 146 17.39 -59.00 20.00
C SER A 146 17.05 -60.42 20.45
N ILE A 147 15.78 -60.73 20.68
CA ILE A 147 15.32 -62.08 21.05
C ILE A 147 15.59 -63.06 19.91
N LYS A 148 15.31 -62.68 18.65
CA LYS A 148 15.60 -63.51 17.47
C LYS A 148 17.10 -63.76 17.30
N ALA A 149 17.94 -62.75 17.55
CA ALA A 149 19.40 -62.90 17.54
C ALA A 149 19.88 -63.91 18.59
N LEU A 150 19.35 -63.86 19.82
CA LEU A 150 19.65 -64.85 20.86
C LEU A 150 19.16 -66.26 20.46
N GLY A 151 17.99 -66.36 19.86
CA GLY A 151 17.46 -67.62 19.33
C GLY A 151 18.36 -68.23 18.25
N ILE A 152 18.85 -67.42 17.31
CA ILE A 152 19.81 -67.86 16.29
C ILE A 152 21.11 -68.34 16.92
N SER A 153 21.66 -67.62 17.90
CA SER A 153 22.88 -68.06 18.61
C SER A 153 22.69 -69.42 19.30
N SER A 154 21.51 -69.65 19.89
CA SER A 154 21.16 -70.96 20.45
C SER A 154 21.05 -72.06 19.38
N LEU A 155 20.44 -71.77 18.23
CA LEU A 155 20.34 -72.72 17.11
C LEU A 155 21.70 -73.02 16.47
N GLU A 156 22.58 -72.03 16.37
CA GLU A 156 23.97 -72.20 15.91
C GLU A 156 24.74 -73.15 16.83
N ALA A 157 24.62 -72.96 18.16
CA ALA A 157 25.21 -73.87 19.13
C ALA A 157 24.63 -75.29 19.05
N ALA A 158 23.31 -75.43 18.82
CA ALA A 158 22.65 -76.72 18.63
C ALA A 158 23.14 -77.43 17.36
N LEU A 159 23.27 -76.71 16.25
CA LEU A 159 23.82 -77.22 15.00
C LEU A 159 25.28 -77.69 15.16
N ASP A 160 26.11 -76.89 15.81
CA ASP A 160 27.51 -77.24 16.07
C ASP A 160 27.64 -78.49 16.95
N ASN A 161 26.74 -78.64 17.93
CA ASN A 161 26.64 -79.85 18.74
C ASN A 161 26.19 -81.06 17.91
N ALA A 162 25.17 -80.93 17.06
CA ALA A 162 24.72 -82.01 16.18
C ALA A 162 25.83 -82.45 15.21
N ARG A 163 26.56 -81.51 14.61
CA ARG A 163 27.73 -81.79 13.76
C ARG A 163 28.85 -82.50 14.52
N ARG A 164 29.08 -82.14 15.80
CA ARG A 164 30.06 -82.81 16.65
C ARG A 164 29.63 -84.25 16.96
N LEU A 165 28.36 -84.47 17.34
CA LEU A 165 27.81 -85.79 17.63
C LEU A 165 27.85 -86.70 16.41
N LYS A 166 27.52 -86.19 15.22
CA LYS A 166 27.62 -86.94 13.97
C LYS A 166 29.05 -87.43 13.71
N ARG A 167 30.08 -86.59 13.97
CA ARG A 167 31.50 -86.98 13.80
C ARG A 167 31.92 -88.12 14.73
N VAL A 168 31.37 -88.21 15.93
CA VAL A 168 31.63 -89.31 16.87
C VAL A 168 30.65 -90.48 16.72
N GLY A 169 29.78 -90.46 15.70
CA GLY A 169 28.81 -91.53 15.41
C GLY A 169 27.53 -91.50 16.27
N GLY A 170 27.32 -90.45 17.05
CA GLY A 170 26.18 -90.31 17.97
C GLY A 170 24.95 -89.59 17.41
N ALA A 171 24.96 -89.17 16.14
CA ALA A 171 23.84 -88.50 15.47
C ALA A 171 23.75 -88.88 13.97
N THR A 172 22.56 -88.80 13.39
CA THR A 172 22.32 -89.10 11.96
C THR A 172 22.53 -87.87 11.07
N GLN A 173 22.67 -88.08 9.76
CA GLN A 173 22.77 -86.97 8.79
C GLN A 173 21.50 -86.11 8.78
N GLU A 174 20.34 -86.75 8.85
CA GLU A 174 19.02 -86.10 8.89
C GLU A 174 18.91 -85.11 10.06
N GLN A 175 19.42 -85.46 11.25
CA GLN A 175 19.41 -84.57 12.42
C GLN A 175 20.25 -83.30 12.21
N VAL A 176 21.36 -83.40 11.47
CA VAL A 176 22.18 -82.22 11.13
C VAL A 176 21.45 -81.36 10.11
N GLU A 177 20.88 -81.95 9.07
CA GLU A 177 20.13 -81.21 8.03
C GLU A 177 18.89 -80.51 8.61
N GLN A 178 18.19 -81.13 9.55
CA GLN A 178 17.07 -80.51 10.25
C GLN A 178 17.51 -79.27 11.04
N ALA A 179 18.60 -79.38 11.82
CA ALA A 179 19.15 -78.26 12.57
C ALA A 179 19.66 -77.13 11.65
N GLU A 180 20.22 -77.46 10.48
CA GLU A 180 20.62 -76.47 9.47
C GLU A 180 19.40 -75.74 8.87
N LEU A 181 18.32 -76.47 8.58
CA LEU A 181 17.11 -75.90 8.04
C LEU A 181 16.41 -74.99 9.06
N GLU A 182 16.33 -75.40 10.32
CA GLU A 182 15.79 -74.57 11.42
C GLU A 182 16.59 -73.27 11.59
N LEU A 183 17.93 -73.35 11.56
CA LEU A 183 18.79 -72.16 11.58
C LEU A 183 18.55 -71.25 10.37
N LEU A 184 18.40 -71.82 9.18
CA LEU A 184 18.13 -71.05 7.96
C LEU A 184 16.80 -70.30 8.04
N VAL A 185 15.74 -70.97 8.49
CA VAL A 185 14.42 -70.35 8.71
C VAL A 185 14.54 -69.18 9.70
N ALA A 186 15.19 -69.40 10.85
CA ALA A 186 15.37 -68.35 11.86
C ALA A 186 16.15 -67.13 11.31
N ARG A 187 17.17 -67.35 10.48
CA ARG A 187 17.92 -66.26 9.81
C ARG A 187 17.07 -65.49 8.80
N LEU A 188 16.23 -66.18 8.03
CA LEU A 188 15.30 -65.53 7.09
C LEU A 188 14.26 -64.69 7.83
N GLU A 189 13.69 -65.20 8.92
CA GLU A 189 12.78 -64.45 9.78
C GLU A 189 13.45 -63.20 10.38
N LYS A 190 14.70 -63.31 10.84
CA LYS A 190 15.45 -62.14 11.33
C LYS A 190 15.63 -61.11 10.23
N ARG A 191 16.05 -61.53 9.03
CA ARG A 191 16.24 -60.61 7.89
C ARG A 191 14.94 -59.91 7.49
N GLN A 192 13.81 -60.60 7.55
CA GLN A 192 12.50 -59.99 7.35
C GLN A 192 12.22 -58.91 8.40
N LEU A 193 12.47 -59.20 9.67
CA LEU A 193 12.30 -58.24 10.77
C LEU A 193 13.22 -57.03 10.66
N GLU A 194 14.47 -57.22 10.24
CA GLU A 194 15.43 -56.12 9.99
C GLU A 194 14.93 -55.18 8.88
N ASN A 195 14.37 -55.72 7.80
CA ASN A 195 13.75 -54.92 6.73
C ASN A 195 12.51 -54.15 7.24
N GLU A 196 11.67 -54.79 8.05
CA GLU A 196 10.51 -54.15 8.68
C GLU A 196 10.95 -53.00 9.60
N LEU A 197 11.99 -53.20 10.40
CA LEU A 197 12.56 -52.21 11.29
C LEU A 197 13.09 -51.00 10.52
N ALA A 198 13.86 -51.21 9.44
CA ALA A 198 14.34 -50.14 8.58
C ALA A 198 13.20 -49.35 7.93
N THR A 199 12.18 -50.05 7.41
CA THR A 199 11.00 -49.43 6.81
C THR A 199 10.22 -48.61 7.84
N LYS A 200 10.04 -49.15 9.05
CA LYS A 200 9.34 -48.48 10.14
C LYS A 200 10.08 -47.23 10.62
N GLN A 201 11.41 -47.27 10.69
CA GLN A 201 12.21 -46.09 11.01
C GLN A 201 12.01 -44.96 10.01
N GLN A 202 12.00 -45.28 8.72
CA GLN A 202 11.73 -44.32 7.66
C GLN A 202 10.29 -43.77 7.76
N SER A 203 9.31 -44.63 8.02
CA SER A 203 7.91 -44.21 8.16
C SER A 203 7.73 -43.27 9.36
N ILE A 204 8.35 -43.56 10.50
CA ILE A 204 8.32 -42.71 11.71
C ILE A 204 8.84 -41.31 11.41
N GLN A 205 9.96 -41.21 10.71
CA GLN A 205 10.53 -39.90 10.35
C GLN A 205 9.60 -39.12 9.43
N ALA A 206 9.00 -39.77 8.44
CA ALA A 206 8.04 -39.14 7.53
C ALA A 206 6.79 -38.65 8.27
N GLU A 207 6.21 -39.50 9.13
CA GLU A 207 4.99 -39.20 9.89
C GLU A 207 5.20 -38.08 10.92
N LEU A 208 6.34 -38.08 11.63
CA LEU A 208 6.69 -36.97 12.52
C LEU A 208 6.88 -35.67 11.75
N ARG A 209 7.60 -35.72 10.61
CA ARG A 209 7.85 -34.54 9.79
C ARG A 209 6.55 -33.96 9.23
N GLU A 210 5.62 -34.81 8.80
CA GLU A 210 4.30 -34.38 8.35
C GLU A 210 3.54 -33.64 9.47
N SER A 211 3.48 -34.23 10.66
CA SER A 211 2.78 -33.63 11.80
C SER A 211 3.43 -32.32 12.27
N GLU A 212 4.76 -32.24 12.24
CA GLU A 212 5.53 -31.02 12.52
C GLU A 212 5.27 -29.92 11.49
N LEU A 213 5.22 -30.26 10.20
CA LEU A 213 4.90 -29.32 9.13
C LEU A 213 3.49 -28.76 9.30
N GLU A 214 2.52 -29.60 9.66
CA GLU A 214 1.15 -29.14 9.93
C GLU A 214 1.11 -28.16 11.11
N ALA A 215 1.87 -28.44 12.18
CA ALA A 215 1.98 -27.50 13.31
C ALA A 215 2.65 -26.18 12.90
N GLN A 216 3.66 -26.21 12.04
CA GLN A 216 4.29 -24.99 11.51
C GLN A 216 3.33 -24.17 10.64
N ILE A 217 2.48 -24.81 9.83
CA ILE A 217 1.46 -24.13 9.03
C ILE A 217 0.48 -23.41 9.97
N ARG A 218 -0.03 -24.11 10.99
CA ARG A 218 -0.92 -23.51 12.00
C ARG A 218 -0.26 -22.34 12.75
N GLU A 219 1.01 -22.48 13.10
CA GLU A 219 1.78 -21.41 13.74
C GLU A 219 1.97 -20.18 12.82
N ARG A 220 2.12 -20.38 11.51
CA ARG A 220 2.15 -19.26 10.55
C ARG A 220 0.80 -18.58 10.46
N SER A 221 -0.29 -19.34 10.37
CA SER A 221 -1.66 -18.77 10.38
C SER A 221 -1.95 -18.00 11.67
N LEU A 222 -1.51 -18.50 12.83
CA LEU A 222 -1.61 -17.79 14.10
C LEU A 222 -0.85 -16.45 14.05
N ARG A 223 0.40 -16.45 13.60
CA ARG A 223 1.22 -15.23 13.46
C ARG A 223 0.60 -14.21 12.51
N GLU A 224 0.01 -14.66 11.41
CA GLU A 224 -0.71 -13.78 10.48
C GLU A 224 -1.91 -13.13 11.16
N ARG A 225 -2.65 -13.88 11.98
CA ARG A 225 -3.78 -13.35 12.74
C ARG A 225 -3.36 -12.40 13.85
N GLU A 226 -2.30 -12.72 14.59
CA GLU A 226 -1.69 -11.83 15.59
C GLU A 226 -1.21 -10.52 14.96
N LYS A 227 -0.64 -10.57 13.75
CA LYS A 227 -0.24 -9.37 13.02
C LYS A 227 -1.46 -8.51 12.65
N LYS A 228 -2.54 -9.13 12.18
CA LYS A 228 -3.81 -8.41 11.90
C LYS A 228 -4.40 -7.81 13.17
N LEU A 229 -4.32 -8.51 14.31
CA LEU A 229 -4.71 -7.99 15.62
C LEU A 229 -3.86 -6.80 16.04
N ALA A 230 -2.54 -6.84 15.86
CA ALA A 230 -1.67 -5.69 16.17
C ALA A 230 -1.95 -4.47 15.26
N GLN A 231 -2.50 -4.70 14.06
CA GLN A 231 -2.87 -3.66 13.11
C GLN A 231 -4.26 -3.04 13.38
N THR A 232 -5.01 -3.49 14.40
CA THR A 232 -6.28 -2.85 14.77
C THR A 232 -6.09 -1.43 15.30
N VAL A 233 -4.93 -1.17 15.92
CA VAL A 233 -4.53 0.18 16.30
C VAL A 233 -3.87 0.83 15.10
N LEU A 234 -4.60 1.70 14.42
CA LEU A 234 -4.08 2.42 13.27
C LEU A 234 -3.17 3.54 13.74
N THR A 235 -1.97 3.59 13.20
CA THR A 235 -0.96 4.59 13.56
C THR A 235 -0.55 5.39 12.33
N ALA A 236 -0.21 6.66 12.55
CA ALA A 236 0.33 7.52 11.50
C ALA A 236 1.70 6.98 11.05
N ARG A 237 1.88 6.70 9.76
CA ARG A 237 3.19 6.21 9.26
C ARG A 237 4.22 7.33 9.13
N ARG A 238 3.77 8.57 9.02
CA ARG A 238 4.59 9.77 8.85
C ARG A 238 4.00 10.93 9.66
N PRO A 239 4.84 11.90 10.05
CA PRO A 239 4.34 13.15 10.60
C PRO A 239 3.56 13.93 9.54
N GLY A 240 2.45 14.55 9.94
CA GLY A 240 1.57 15.29 9.03
C GLY A 240 0.33 15.82 9.73
N VAL A 241 -0.63 16.33 8.96
CA VAL A 241 -1.91 16.80 9.47
C VAL A 241 -3.01 15.87 8.96
N VAL A 242 -3.90 15.44 9.86
CA VAL A 242 -5.04 14.60 9.50
C VAL A 242 -6.03 15.43 8.67
N THR A 243 -6.24 15.09 7.41
CA THR A 243 -7.16 15.81 6.52
C THR A 243 -8.61 15.37 6.69
N TRP A 244 -8.82 14.06 6.87
CA TRP A 244 -10.13 13.44 7.05
C TRP A 244 -10.00 12.22 7.97
N ILE A 245 -11.02 11.93 8.76
CA ILE A 245 -11.12 10.68 9.54
C ILE A 245 -12.58 10.29 9.68
N ASN A 246 -12.88 9.00 9.61
CA ASN A 246 -14.25 8.54 9.83
C ASN A 246 -14.65 8.75 11.31
N LYS A 247 -15.62 9.65 11.56
CA LYS A 247 -16.08 10.04 12.90
C LYS A 247 -17.14 9.12 13.51
N GLN A 248 -17.59 8.09 12.78
CA GLN A 248 -18.69 7.24 13.21
C GLN A 248 -18.17 6.06 14.05
N VAL A 249 -18.06 6.28 15.37
CA VAL A 249 -17.80 5.19 16.33
C VAL A 249 -18.93 4.16 16.27
N GLY A 250 -18.58 2.89 16.22
CA GLY A 250 -19.48 1.75 16.03
C GLY A 250 -19.89 1.48 14.58
N ALA A 251 -19.38 2.25 13.61
CA ALA A 251 -19.60 1.94 12.20
C ALA A 251 -18.75 0.73 11.78
N SER A 252 -19.34 -0.18 11.01
CA SER A 252 -18.63 -1.33 10.42
C SER A 252 -17.86 -0.88 9.18
N VAL A 253 -16.56 -1.13 9.18
CA VAL A 253 -15.63 -0.89 8.07
C VAL A 253 -15.16 -2.23 7.48
N ARG A 254 -14.93 -2.25 6.17
CA ARG A 254 -14.43 -3.45 5.45
C ARG A 254 -12.92 -3.41 5.30
N GLU A 255 -12.29 -4.58 5.20
CA GLU A 255 -10.87 -4.67 4.82
C GLU A 255 -10.61 -3.92 3.50
N GLY A 256 -9.69 -2.96 3.53
CA GLY A 256 -9.36 -2.07 2.42
C GLY A 256 -10.17 -0.78 2.34
N GLU A 257 -11.18 -0.59 3.20
CA GLU A 257 -11.96 0.65 3.26
C GLU A 257 -11.13 1.80 3.84
N GLN A 258 -11.29 3.00 3.28
CA GLN A 258 -10.56 4.19 3.72
C GLN A 258 -11.13 4.69 5.05
N VAL A 259 -10.25 4.90 6.01
CA VAL A 259 -10.63 5.32 7.37
C VAL A 259 -9.95 6.61 7.81
N CYS A 260 -8.80 6.95 7.22
CA CYS A 260 -8.09 8.19 7.44
C CYS A 260 -7.29 8.60 6.20
#